data_AF-A0AAD8Y6A4-F1
#
_entry.id   AF-A0AAD8Y6A4-F1
#
_cell.length_a   1.000
_cell.length_b   1.000
_cell.length_c   1.000
_cell.angle_alpha   90.00
_cell.angle_beta   90.00
_cell.angle_gamma   90.00
#
_symmetry.space_group_name_H-M   'P 1'
#
loop_
_entity.id
_entity.type
_entity.pdbx_description
1 polymer ?
#
loop_
_entity_poly.entity_id
_entity_poly.type
_entity_poly.pdbx_seq_one_letter_code
_entity_poly.pdbx_strand_id
1 'polypeptide(L)'
;MTTTLPRKLAIYYIATMVALNTPSTMMMMTALLIVCCSFATTSAFQTISSPTTLRRSSLLNMAAKAKGGGPRFDKTTEKWIVTDPATQGPEAGYDLIGSLYRAGPVPFIQRVINAEQYEQAVLKYMAAEGCDRKEAQGNMDAYFENPQDWAYQKMQEQNGAAKKDYANANMDPKQIALSTIWAGVVFWFAYYLVTGLAEGKWGKAEGTDLLHGNLWTLPF
;
A
#
# COMPACT_ATOMS: atom_id res chain seq x y z
N MET A 1 -8.00 -57.68 -13.54
CA MET A 1 -7.83 -56.98 -14.84
C MET A 1 -6.80 -55.87 -14.65
N THR A 2 -5.57 -56.10 -15.06
CA THR A 2 -4.46 -55.15 -14.99
C THR A 2 -4.34 -54.44 -16.34
N THR A 3 -4.80 -53.19 -16.42
CA THR A 3 -4.72 -52.37 -17.63
C THR A 3 -3.30 -51.80 -17.74
N THR A 4 -2.46 -52.46 -18.53
CA THR A 4 -1.13 -51.94 -18.89
C THR A 4 -1.28 -50.79 -19.88
N LEU A 5 -0.93 -49.58 -19.45
CA LEU A 5 -0.87 -48.40 -20.32
C LEU A 5 0.14 -48.65 -21.45
N PRO A 6 -0.19 -48.36 -22.72
CA PRO A 6 0.70 -48.63 -23.84
C PRO A 6 1.97 -47.79 -23.72
N ARG A 7 3.13 -48.46 -23.76
CA ARG A 7 4.48 -47.87 -23.58
C ARG A 7 4.73 -46.58 -24.37
N LYS A 8 4.11 -46.42 -25.54
CA LYS A 8 4.24 -45.21 -26.36
C LYS A 8 3.65 -43.96 -25.68
N LEU A 9 2.51 -44.08 -24.99
CA LEU A 9 1.89 -42.96 -24.27
C LEU A 9 2.70 -42.51 -23.06
N ALA A 10 3.36 -43.45 -22.36
CA ALA A 10 4.23 -43.12 -21.24
C ALA A 10 5.48 -42.31 -21.68
N ILE A 11 6.05 -42.65 -22.84
CA ILE A 11 7.22 -41.95 -23.39
C ILE A 11 6.87 -40.51 -23.81
N TYR A 12 5.71 -40.31 -24.45
CA TYR A 12 5.25 -38.95 -24.79
C TYR A 12 4.99 -38.09 -23.55
N TYR A 13 4.42 -38.66 -22.48
CA TYR A 13 4.13 -37.94 -21.24
C TYR A 13 5.41 -37.57 -20.46
N ILE A 14 6.41 -38.45 -20.46
CA ILE A 14 7.72 -38.15 -19.85
C ILE A 14 8.47 -37.11 -20.68
N ALA A 15 8.43 -37.18 -22.02
CA ALA A 15 9.07 -36.20 -22.88
C ALA A 15 8.47 -34.79 -22.75
N THR A 16 7.13 -34.67 -22.60
CA THR A 16 6.50 -33.37 -22.34
C THR A 16 6.77 -32.84 -20.93
N MET A 17 6.82 -33.71 -19.91
CA MET A 17 7.21 -33.31 -18.54
C MET A 17 8.67 -32.85 -18.46
N VAL A 18 9.59 -33.48 -19.20
CA VAL A 18 11.01 -33.08 -19.26
C VAL A 18 11.19 -31.78 -20.05
N ALA A 19 10.43 -31.56 -21.13
CA ALA A 19 10.48 -30.31 -21.91
C ALA A 19 9.95 -29.09 -21.14
N LEU A 20 8.97 -29.28 -20.25
CA LEU A 20 8.42 -28.22 -19.41
C LEU A 20 9.35 -27.79 -18.26
N ASN A 21 10.31 -28.64 -17.88
CA ASN A 21 11.18 -28.44 -16.72
C ASN A 21 12.59 -27.99 -17.09
N THR A 22 12.82 -27.57 -18.35
CA THR A 22 14.10 -26.98 -18.71
C THR A 22 14.15 -25.52 -18.21
N PRO A 23 15.29 -25.07 -17.64
CA PRO A 23 15.42 -23.69 -17.14
C PRO A 23 15.12 -22.66 -18.24
N SER A 24 15.39 -23.01 -19.50
CA SER A 24 15.13 -22.19 -20.69
C SER A 24 13.63 -21.94 -20.92
N THR A 25 12.77 -22.95 -20.76
CA THR A 25 11.31 -22.81 -20.95
C THR A 25 10.66 -22.03 -19.80
N MET A 26 11.16 -22.18 -18.56
CA MET A 26 10.73 -21.35 -17.44
C MET A 26 11.14 -19.88 -17.62
N MET A 27 12.36 -19.59 -18.08
CA MET A 27 12.80 -18.22 -18.36
C MET A 27 11.98 -17.57 -19.48
N MET A 28 11.61 -18.33 -20.51
CA MET A 28 10.84 -17.79 -21.65
C MET A 28 9.37 -17.51 -21.30
N MET A 29 8.71 -18.35 -20.49
CA MET A 29 7.35 -18.06 -19.99
C MET A 29 7.33 -16.91 -18.97
N THR A 30 8.36 -16.79 -18.14
CA THR A 30 8.48 -15.69 -17.17
C THR A 30 8.72 -14.36 -17.89
N ALA A 31 9.59 -14.34 -18.90
CA ALA A 31 9.82 -13.16 -19.74
C ALA A 31 8.55 -12.75 -20.52
N LEU A 32 7.78 -13.72 -21.05
CA LEU A 32 6.53 -13.43 -21.76
C LEU A 32 5.46 -12.82 -20.84
N LEU A 33 5.37 -13.32 -19.59
CA LEU A 33 4.48 -12.74 -18.55
C LEU A 33 4.91 -11.31 -18.16
N ILE A 34 6.22 -11.06 -17.99
CA ILE A 34 6.75 -9.74 -17.68
C ILE A 34 6.47 -8.75 -18.81
N VAL A 35 6.64 -9.16 -20.08
CA VAL A 35 6.39 -8.33 -21.26
C VAL A 35 4.89 -8.05 -21.44
N CYS A 36 4.02 -9.05 -21.28
CA CYS A 36 2.56 -8.85 -21.33
C CYS A 36 2.04 -7.95 -20.20
N CYS A 37 2.68 -7.94 -19.02
CA CYS A 37 2.33 -7.05 -17.93
C CYS A 37 2.84 -5.60 -18.11
N SER A 38 3.92 -5.39 -18.87
CA SER A 38 4.54 -4.06 -19.00
C SER A 38 3.94 -3.19 -20.11
N PHE A 39 3.20 -3.77 -21.07
CA PHE A 39 2.44 -2.98 -22.06
C PHE A 39 1.12 -2.40 -21.54
N ALA A 40 0.67 -2.79 -20.33
CA ALA A 40 -0.56 -2.27 -19.73
C ALA A 40 -0.35 -1.17 -18.67
N THR A 41 0.90 -0.79 -18.36
CA THR A 41 1.22 -0.01 -17.15
C THR A 41 1.52 1.47 -17.32
N THR A 42 1.61 2.02 -18.53
CA THR A 42 1.89 3.45 -18.70
C THR A 42 0.74 4.36 -18.25
N SER A 43 -0.44 3.82 -17.95
CA SER A 43 -1.57 4.57 -17.39
C SER A 43 -1.75 4.40 -15.87
N ALA A 44 -1.01 3.52 -15.19
CA ALA A 44 -1.22 3.21 -13.78
C ALA A 44 -0.61 4.24 -12.80
N PHE A 45 0.33 5.07 -13.27
CA PHE A 45 0.92 6.19 -12.54
C PHE A 45 0.53 7.54 -13.15
N GLN A 46 -0.69 7.66 -13.68
CA GLN A 46 -1.21 9.01 -13.85
C GLN A 46 -1.37 9.64 -12.47
N THR A 47 -0.93 10.89 -12.35
CA THR A 47 -1.35 11.81 -11.30
C THR A 47 -2.87 11.86 -11.34
N ILE A 48 -3.55 10.95 -10.65
CA ILE A 48 -5.00 10.94 -10.58
C ILE A 48 -5.37 12.17 -9.78
N SER A 49 -5.82 13.21 -10.48
CA SER A 49 -6.67 14.24 -9.95
C SER A 49 -7.81 13.52 -9.23
N SER A 50 -7.72 13.41 -7.91
CA SER A 50 -8.76 12.76 -7.11
C SER A 50 -10.09 13.39 -7.52
N PRO A 51 -11.15 12.61 -7.83
CA PRO A 51 -12.45 13.20 -8.06
C PRO A 51 -12.82 13.96 -6.79
N THR A 52 -12.82 15.28 -6.90
CA THR A 52 -13.22 16.21 -5.85
C THR A 52 -14.67 15.92 -5.54
N THR A 53 -14.90 14.99 -4.62
CA THR A 53 -16.23 14.71 -4.13
C THR A 53 -16.60 15.93 -3.31
N LEU A 54 -17.37 16.83 -3.93
CA LEU A 54 -17.90 18.07 -3.38
C LEU A 54 -18.76 17.74 -2.16
N ARG A 55 -18.12 17.51 -1.01
CA ARG A 55 -18.83 17.43 0.28
C ARG A 55 -18.99 18.86 0.76
N ARG A 56 -20.02 19.54 0.24
CA ARG A 56 -20.50 20.82 0.76
C ARG A 56 -20.94 20.56 2.20
N SER A 57 -20.06 20.82 3.16
CA SER A 57 -20.36 20.74 4.59
C SER A 57 -21.46 21.74 4.89
N SER A 58 -22.70 21.25 4.97
CA SER A 58 -23.82 22.07 5.43
C SER A 58 -23.53 22.46 6.88
N LEU A 59 -23.73 23.73 7.22
CA LEU A 59 -23.61 24.26 8.58
C LEU A 59 -24.48 23.49 9.60
N LEU A 60 -25.51 22.78 9.10
CA LEU A 60 -26.37 21.88 9.87
C LEU A 60 -25.63 20.64 10.43
N ASN A 61 -24.58 20.13 9.76
CA ASN A 61 -23.83 18.98 10.24
C ASN A 61 -22.78 19.33 11.30
N MET A 62 -22.33 20.60 11.38
CA MET A 62 -21.43 21.03 12.47
C MET A 62 -22.18 21.11 13.80
N ALA A 63 -23.44 21.54 13.79
CA ALA A 63 -24.25 21.67 15.01
C ALA A 63 -24.70 20.32 15.59
N ALA A 64 -24.93 19.30 14.75
CA ALA A 64 -25.31 17.96 15.21
C ALA A 64 -24.11 17.15 15.76
N LYS A 65 -22.90 17.41 15.27
CA LYS A 65 -21.67 16.70 15.68
C LYS A 65 -21.02 17.24 16.95
N ALA A 66 -21.40 18.44 17.39
CA ALA A 66 -20.99 19.03 18.67
C ALA A 66 -21.63 18.34 19.91
N LYS A 67 -22.56 17.38 19.72
CA LYS A 67 -23.30 16.75 20.82
C LYS A 67 -22.68 15.46 21.37
N GLY A 68 -21.73 14.86 20.67
CA GLY A 68 -20.86 13.80 21.18
C GLY A 68 -19.45 14.36 21.30
N GLY A 69 -19.07 14.82 22.50
CA GLY A 69 -17.82 15.54 22.72
C GLY A 69 -16.63 14.80 22.12
N GLY A 70 -15.91 15.44 21.21
CA GLY A 70 -14.70 14.87 20.59
C GLY A 70 -13.62 14.51 21.61
N PRO A 71 -12.47 13.99 21.16
CA PRO A 71 -11.37 13.62 22.05
C PRO A 71 -11.00 14.79 22.97
N ARG A 72 -10.67 14.48 24.23
CA ARG A 72 -10.34 15.49 25.24
C ARG A 72 -8.86 15.45 25.56
N PHE A 73 -8.26 16.62 25.72
CA PHE A 73 -6.89 16.71 26.21
C PHE A 73 -6.86 16.57 27.74
N ASP A 74 -6.17 15.55 28.23
CA ASP A 74 -5.85 15.38 29.65
C ASP A 74 -4.56 16.13 29.96
N LYS A 75 -4.67 17.14 30.84
CA LYS A 75 -3.54 17.99 31.27
C LYS A 75 -2.59 17.27 32.22
N THR A 76 -3.04 16.22 32.89
CA THR A 76 -2.20 15.47 33.84
C THR A 76 -1.26 14.52 33.11
N THR A 77 -1.74 13.88 32.04
CA THR A 77 -0.94 12.95 31.22
C THR A 77 -0.35 13.59 29.97
N GLU A 78 -0.71 14.84 29.67
CA GLU A 78 -0.39 15.58 28.45
C GLU A 78 -0.78 14.82 27.15
N LYS A 79 -1.89 14.08 27.21
CA LYS A 79 -2.34 13.20 26.11
C LYS A 79 -3.82 13.44 25.80
N TRP A 80 -4.17 13.21 24.54
CA TRP A 80 -5.56 13.12 24.08
C TRP A 80 -6.14 11.77 24.46
N ILE A 81 -7.30 11.80 25.10
CA ILE A 81 -8.07 10.63 25.50
C ILE A 81 -9.37 10.54 24.70
N VAL A 82 -9.73 9.30 24.39
CA VAL A 82 -11.01 8.95 23.77
C VAL A 82 -12.12 9.14 24.79
N THR A 83 -13.13 9.92 24.44
CA THR A 83 -14.33 10.15 25.27
C THR A 83 -15.46 9.19 24.93
N ASP A 84 -15.52 8.74 23.67
CA ASP A 84 -16.46 7.74 23.18
C ASP A 84 -15.73 6.67 22.35
N PRO A 85 -15.50 5.47 22.90
CA PRO A 85 -14.82 4.38 22.21
C PRO A 85 -15.50 3.95 20.91
N ALA A 86 -16.82 4.05 20.80
CA ALA A 86 -17.54 3.56 19.63
C ALA A 86 -17.30 4.43 18.37
N THR A 87 -17.03 5.73 18.56
CA THR A 87 -16.87 6.69 17.44
C THR A 87 -15.45 7.23 17.30
N GLN A 88 -14.62 7.11 18.35
CA GLN A 88 -13.26 7.66 18.39
C GLN A 88 -12.20 6.61 18.72
N GLY A 89 -12.60 5.40 19.12
CA GLY A 89 -11.69 4.28 19.31
C GLY A 89 -11.13 3.76 17.99
N PRO A 90 -10.04 2.97 18.02
CA PRO A 90 -9.38 2.41 16.84
C PRO A 90 -10.33 1.80 15.81
N GLU A 91 -11.33 1.07 16.29
CA GLU A 91 -12.36 0.37 15.50
C GLU A 91 -13.25 1.30 14.66
N ALA A 92 -13.39 2.58 15.03
CA ALA A 92 -14.15 3.56 14.26
C ALA A 92 -13.40 4.07 13.02
N GLY A 93 -12.11 3.73 12.91
CA GLY A 93 -11.23 4.07 11.80
C GLY A 93 -11.06 2.91 10.81
N TYR A 94 -9.92 2.91 10.11
CA TYR A 94 -9.46 1.76 9.34
C TYR A 94 -8.14 1.18 9.89
N ASP A 95 -7.95 -0.10 9.63
CA ASP A 95 -6.79 -0.87 10.08
C ASP A 95 -5.48 -0.47 9.38
N LEU A 96 -4.36 -1.02 9.84
CA LEU A 96 -3.03 -0.80 9.26
C LEU A 96 -3.01 -1.05 7.74
N ILE A 97 -3.59 -2.17 7.29
CA ILE A 97 -3.71 -2.51 5.87
C ILE A 97 -4.50 -1.44 5.11
N GLY A 98 -5.47 -0.82 5.79
CA GLY A 98 -6.20 0.30 5.27
C GLY A 98 -5.35 1.54 5.00
N SER A 99 -4.34 1.83 5.83
CA SER A 99 -3.36 2.90 5.55
C SER A 99 -2.48 2.53 4.37
N LEU A 100 -2.02 1.27 4.30
CA LEU A 100 -1.14 0.80 3.23
C LEU A 100 -1.76 1.00 1.84
N TYR A 101 -3.04 0.63 1.67
CA TYR A 101 -3.72 0.79 0.39
C TYR A 101 -4.11 2.24 0.08
N ARG A 102 -4.40 3.08 1.08
CA ARG A 102 -4.88 4.46 0.86
C ARG A 102 -3.75 5.45 0.62
N ALA A 103 -2.72 5.38 1.47
CA ALA A 103 -1.65 6.38 1.56
C ALA A 103 -0.24 5.75 1.48
N GLY A 104 -0.16 4.45 1.18
CA GLY A 104 1.10 3.80 0.88
C GLY A 104 1.89 3.31 2.12
N PRO A 105 3.15 2.90 1.90
CA PRO A 105 3.94 2.18 2.89
C PRO A 105 4.44 3.08 4.03
N VAL A 106 4.66 4.37 3.79
CA VAL A 106 5.18 5.30 4.81
C VAL A 106 4.24 5.41 6.02
N PRO A 107 2.94 5.77 5.86
CA PRO A 107 2.02 5.82 6.99
C PRO A 107 1.77 4.44 7.60
N PHE A 108 1.79 3.36 6.81
CA PHE A 108 1.73 2.00 7.35
C PHE A 108 2.88 1.71 8.33
N ILE A 109 4.12 1.97 7.92
CA ILE A 109 5.32 1.78 8.75
C ILE A 109 5.25 2.69 9.98
N GLN A 110 4.83 3.94 9.82
CA GLN A 110 4.71 4.89 10.92
C GLN A 110 3.70 4.41 11.97
N ARG A 111 2.57 3.82 11.56
CA ARG A 111 1.59 3.24 12.49
C ARG A 111 2.12 2.00 13.20
N VAL A 112 3.03 1.24 12.59
CA VAL A 112 3.65 0.06 13.24
C VAL A 112 4.72 0.47 14.25
N ILE A 113 5.61 1.40 13.87
CA ILE A 113 6.77 1.77 14.69
C ILE A 113 6.40 2.82 15.75
N ASN A 114 5.54 3.77 15.41
CA ASN A 114 5.18 4.93 16.24
C ASN A 114 3.67 4.99 16.52
N ALA A 115 3.07 3.84 16.84
CA ALA A 115 1.62 3.69 17.02
C ALA A 115 1.01 4.73 17.97
N GLU A 116 1.62 4.95 19.13
CA GLU A 116 1.10 5.89 20.13
C GLU A 116 1.13 7.34 19.63
N GLN A 117 2.25 7.78 19.03
CA GLN A 117 2.37 9.14 18.51
C GLN A 117 1.38 9.39 17.37
N TYR A 118 1.19 8.38 16.51
CA TYR A 118 0.19 8.42 15.46
C TYR A 118 -1.23 8.57 16.03
N GLU A 119 -1.60 7.74 17.01
CA GLU A 119 -2.91 7.81 17.67
C GLU A 119 -3.17 9.18 18.32
N GLN A 120 -2.16 9.74 19.00
CA GLN A 120 -2.25 11.07 19.58
C GLN A 120 -2.42 12.17 18.52
N ALA A 121 -1.75 12.05 17.36
CA ALA A 121 -1.92 12.98 16.26
C ALA A 121 -3.34 12.92 15.66
N VAL A 122 -3.89 11.71 15.49
CA VAL A 122 -5.27 11.50 15.00
C VAL A 122 -6.28 12.12 15.96
N LEU A 123 -6.19 11.82 17.26
CA LEU A 123 -7.12 12.36 18.26
C LEU A 123 -7.03 13.89 18.38
N LYS A 124 -5.81 14.44 18.32
CA LYS A 124 -5.59 15.89 18.27
C LYS A 124 -6.26 16.52 17.06
N TYR A 125 -6.12 15.90 15.89
CA TYR A 125 -6.72 16.40 14.65
C TYR A 125 -8.26 16.31 14.68
N MET A 126 -8.81 15.20 15.20
CA MET A 126 -10.26 15.06 15.43
C MET A 126 -10.81 16.17 16.31
N ALA A 127 -10.12 16.49 17.40
CA ALA A 127 -10.53 17.53 18.33
C ALA A 127 -10.42 18.94 17.73
N ALA A 128 -9.37 19.20 16.93
CA ALA A 128 -9.16 20.49 16.29
C ALA A 128 -10.17 20.77 15.16
N GLU A 129 -10.43 19.76 14.32
CA GLU A 129 -11.24 19.92 13.10
C GLU A 129 -12.70 19.46 13.27
N GLY A 130 -13.03 18.81 14.38
CA GLY A 130 -14.36 18.24 14.61
C GLY A 130 -14.73 17.14 13.61
N CYS A 131 -13.74 16.47 13.01
CA CYS A 131 -13.94 15.42 12.03
C CYS A 131 -14.11 14.03 12.67
N ASP A 132 -14.53 13.05 11.88
CA ASP A 132 -14.65 11.67 12.36
C ASP A 132 -13.26 11.01 12.36
N ARG A 133 -13.14 9.87 13.03
CA ARG A 133 -11.84 9.20 13.15
C ARG A 133 -11.26 8.81 11.81
N LYS A 134 -12.10 8.32 10.90
CA LYS A 134 -11.69 7.87 9.57
C LYS A 134 -11.10 9.02 8.74
N GLU A 135 -11.75 10.19 8.77
CA GLU A 135 -11.28 11.41 8.12
C GLU A 135 -9.99 11.93 8.78
N ALA A 136 -9.89 11.88 10.11
CA ALA A 136 -8.68 12.26 10.81
C ALA A 136 -7.49 11.35 10.46
N GLN A 137 -7.69 10.03 10.44
CA GLN A 137 -6.67 9.07 10.01
C GLN A 137 -6.23 9.34 8.57
N GLY A 138 -7.17 9.57 7.64
CA GLY A 138 -6.82 9.90 6.26
C GLY A 138 -5.98 11.17 6.15
N ASN A 139 -6.30 12.20 6.93
CA ASN A 139 -5.53 13.45 6.94
C ASN A 139 -4.13 13.26 7.58
N MET A 140 -4.02 12.47 8.65
CA MET A 140 -2.72 12.19 9.26
C MET A 140 -1.85 11.31 8.37
N ASP A 141 -2.43 10.31 7.71
CA ASP A 141 -1.73 9.46 6.74
C ASP A 141 -1.15 10.31 5.59
N ALA A 142 -1.95 11.23 5.03
CA ALA A 142 -1.49 12.15 3.98
C ALA A 142 -0.40 13.12 4.48
N TYR A 143 -0.50 13.60 5.72
CA TYR A 143 0.55 14.42 6.32
C TYR A 143 1.87 13.65 6.47
N PHE A 144 1.84 12.40 6.92
CA PHE A 144 3.05 11.59 7.07
C PHE A 144 3.65 11.17 5.73
N GLU A 145 2.83 10.99 4.69
CA GLU A 145 3.31 10.69 3.34
C GLU A 145 4.01 11.91 2.72
N ASN A 146 3.38 13.08 2.75
CA ASN A 146 3.97 14.32 2.22
C ASN A 146 3.46 15.56 2.99
N PRO A 147 4.20 16.04 4.00
CA PRO A 147 3.78 17.18 4.82
C PRO A 147 3.61 18.49 4.02
N GLN A 148 4.41 18.69 2.98
CA GLN A 148 4.40 19.92 2.18
C GLN A 148 3.17 20.00 1.30
N ASP A 149 2.85 18.89 0.61
CA ASP A 149 1.65 18.80 -0.24
C ASP A 149 0.36 18.88 0.60
N TRP A 150 0.37 18.23 1.76
CA TRP A 150 -0.75 18.32 2.71
C TRP A 150 -0.98 19.76 3.20
N ALA A 151 0.08 20.46 3.59
CA ALA A 151 -0.02 21.85 4.08
C ALA A 151 -0.53 22.79 2.99
N TYR A 152 -0.05 22.61 1.75
CA TYR A 152 -0.55 23.35 0.59
C TYR A 152 -2.04 23.11 0.37
N GLN A 153 -2.49 21.85 0.41
CA GLN A 153 -3.91 21.51 0.27
C GLN A 153 -4.76 22.11 1.39
N LYS A 154 -4.29 22.09 2.64
CA LYS A 154 -5.01 22.72 3.76
C LYS A 154 -5.14 24.22 3.62
N MET A 155 -4.10 24.89 3.14
CA MET A 155 -4.17 26.31 2.81
C MET A 155 -5.19 26.58 1.69
N GLN A 156 -5.25 25.73 0.67
CA GLN A 156 -6.26 25.86 -0.39
C GLN A 156 -7.68 25.64 0.14
N GLU A 157 -7.90 24.65 1.00
CA GLU A 157 -9.18 24.41 1.68
C GLU A 157 -9.62 25.64 2.50
N GLN A 158 -8.69 26.27 3.22
CA GLN A 158 -8.95 27.52 3.96
C GLN A 158 -9.28 28.70 3.01
N ASN A 159 -8.70 28.72 1.82
CA ASN A 159 -9.01 29.70 0.77
C ASN A 159 -10.31 29.38 -0.01
N GLY A 160 -11.07 28.37 0.42
CA GLY A 160 -12.38 28.02 -0.15
C GLY A 160 -12.34 26.95 -1.24
N ALA A 161 -11.18 26.31 -1.48
CA ALA A 161 -11.14 25.11 -2.31
C ALA A 161 -11.90 23.96 -1.63
N ALA A 162 -12.28 22.97 -2.42
CA ALA A 162 -13.01 21.81 -1.92
C ALA A 162 -12.13 20.94 -1.01
N LYS A 163 -12.73 20.46 0.08
CA LYS A 163 -12.07 19.54 1.02
C LYS A 163 -11.76 18.21 0.36
N LYS A 164 -10.51 17.76 0.45
CA LYS A 164 -10.10 16.46 -0.12
C LYS A 164 -10.48 15.32 0.82
N ASP A 165 -11.11 14.30 0.27
CA ASP A 165 -11.47 13.08 1.00
C ASP A 165 -10.31 12.07 1.01
N TYR A 166 -9.43 12.22 1.98
CA TYR A 166 -8.31 11.28 2.18
C TYR A 166 -8.76 9.91 2.72
N ALA A 167 -9.94 9.82 3.36
CA ALA A 167 -10.41 8.58 3.98
C ALA A 167 -10.83 7.51 2.95
N ASN A 168 -11.16 7.94 1.73
CA ASN A 168 -11.55 7.07 0.63
C ASN A 168 -10.63 7.19 -0.59
N ALA A 169 -9.48 7.88 -0.45
CA ALA A 169 -8.49 7.97 -1.51
C ALA A 169 -7.94 6.58 -1.89
N ASN A 170 -7.73 6.35 -3.18
CA ASN A 170 -7.13 5.13 -3.76
C ASN A 170 -7.85 3.80 -3.43
N MET A 171 -9.13 3.84 -3.05
CA MET A 171 -9.90 2.65 -2.69
C MET A 171 -10.70 2.01 -3.85
N ASP A 172 -10.41 2.35 -5.11
CA ASP A 172 -11.02 1.67 -6.26
C ASP A 172 -10.58 0.20 -6.27
N PRO A 173 -11.51 -0.79 -6.25
CA PRO A 173 -11.17 -2.21 -6.31
C PRO A 173 -10.21 -2.57 -7.46
N LYS A 174 -10.31 -1.88 -8.60
CA LYS A 174 -9.40 -2.09 -9.74
C LYS A 174 -7.97 -1.67 -9.41
N GLN A 175 -7.80 -0.52 -8.76
CA GLN A 175 -6.50 -0.01 -8.36
C GLN A 175 -5.87 -0.93 -7.30
N ILE A 176 -6.66 -1.35 -6.30
CA ILE A 176 -6.21 -2.29 -5.26
C ILE A 176 -5.73 -3.60 -5.88
N ALA A 177 -6.51 -4.18 -6.80
CA ALA A 177 -6.16 -5.43 -7.47
C ALA A 177 -4.85 -5.27 -8.27
N LEU A 178 -4.72 -4.20 -9.05
CA LEU A 178 -3.55 -3.95 -9.89
C LEU A 178 -2.30 -3.71 -9.04
N SER A 179 -2.38 -2.90 -7.98
CA SER A 179 -1.27 -2.66 -7.05
C SER A 179 -0.85 -3.94 -6.32
N THR A 180 -1.80 -4.79 -5.95
CA THR A 180 -1.50 -6.08 -5.28
C THR A 180 -0.79 -7.04 -6.23
N ILE A 181 -1.24 -7.15 -7.48
CA ILE A 181 -0.59 -7.98 -8.51
C ILE A 181 0.83 -7.48 -8.76
N TRP A 182 1.01 -6.18 -8.95
CA TRP A 182 2.33 -5.60 -9.17
C TRP A 182 3.28 -5.79 -8.00
N ALA A 183 2.79 -5.58 -6.77
CA ALA A 183 3.57 -5.88 -5.57
C ALA A 183 4.03 -7.35 -5.59
N GLY A 184 3.12 -8.30 -5.90
CA GLY A 184 3.45 -9.71 -6.04
C GLY A 184 4.56 -9.98 -7.07
N VAL A 185 4.50 -9.35 -8.24
CA VAL A 185 5.53 -9.46 -9.29
C VAL A 185 6.87 -8.92 -8.79
N VAL A 186 6.89 -7.76 -8.13
CA VAL A 186 8.11 -7.15 -7.59
C VAL A 186 8.72 -8.01 -6.49
N PHE A 187 7.90 -8.53 -5.57
CA PHE A 187 8.37 -9.43 -4.50
C PHE A 187 8.92 -10.74 -5.07
N TRP A 188 8.23 -11.34 -6.05
CA TRP A 188 8.71 -12.54 -6.72
C TRP A 188 10.06 -12.29 -7.41
N PHE A 189 10.17 -11.18 -8.15
CA PHE A 189 11.42 -10.81 -8.82
C PHE A 189 12.55 -10.57 -7.81
N ALA A 190 12.30 -9.83 -6.73
CA ALA A 190 13.29 -9.59 -5.68
C ALA A 190 13.73 -10.90 -5.01
N TYR A 191 12.79 -11.78 -4.68
CA TYR A 191 13.09 -13.10 -4.12
C TYR A 191 13.94 -13.93 -5.09
N TYR A 192 13.55 -14.00 -6.36
CA TYR A 192 14.28 -14.72 -7.40
C TYR A 192 15.70 -14.16 -7.61
N LEU A 193 15.85 -12.84 -7.58
CA LEU A 193 17.13 -12.16 -7.69
C LEU A 193 18.03 -12.51 -6.49
N VAL A 194 17.52 -12.36 -5.25
CA VAL A 194 18.29 -12.62 -4.03
C VAL A 194 18.70 -14.09 -3.93
N THR A 195 17.78 -15.02 -4.18
CA THR A 195 18.08 -16.46 -4.16
C THR A 195 19.01 -16.87 -5.29
N GLY A 196 18.83 -16.32 -6.50
CA GLY A 196 19.74 -16.55 -7.61
C GLY A 196 21.16 -16.05 -7.36
N LEU A 197 21.33 -14.92 -6.69
CA LEU A 197 22.63 -14.40 -6.26
C LEU A 197 23.26 -15.28 -5.17
N ALA A 198 22.47 -15.70 -4.18
CA ALA A 198 22.95 -16.59 -3.11
C ALA A 198 23.40 -17.96 -3.64
N GLU A 199 22.75 -18.47 -4.68
CA GLU A 199 23.10 -19.72 -5.35
C GLU A 199 24.24 -19.56 -6.38
N GLY A 200 24.71 -18.33 -6.63
CA GLY A 200 25.75 -18.03 -7.61
C GLY A 200 25.31 -18.20 -9.07
N LYS A 201 24.00 -18.27 -9.35
CA LYS A 201 23.45 -18.39 -10.71
C LYS A 201 23.79 -17.21 -11.61
N TRP A 202 24.01 -16.04 -11.00
CA TRP A 202 24.30 -14.77 -11.68
C TRP A 202 25.70 -14.24 -11.37
N GLY A 203 26.63 -15.14 -11.01
CA GLY A 203 27.97 -14.81 -10.54
C GLY A 203 28.08 -14.86 -9.01
N LYS A 204 29.32 -15.00 -8.51
CA LYS A 204 29.61 -14.93 -7.07
C LYS A 204 29.57 -13.45 -6.68
N ALA A 205 28.51 -13.02 -6.00
CA ALA A 205 28.53 -11.74 -5.31
C ALA A 205 29.44 -11.88 -4.08
N GLU A 206 30.54 -11.13 -4.03
CA GLU A 206 31.21 -10.93 -2.74
C GLU A 206 30.24 -10.12 -1.87
N GLY A 207 30.09 -10.48 -0.59
CA GLY A 207 28.96 -10.06 0.26
C GLY A 207 28.72 -8.55 0.41
N THR A 208 29.63 -7.73 -0.11
CA THR A 208 29.53 -6.27 -0.19
C THR A 208 28.85 -5.76 -1.45
N ASP A 209 28.91 -6.44 -2.60
CA ASP A 209 28.52 -5.86 -3.90
C ASP A 209 27.02 -5.53 -4.00
N LEU A 210 26.18 -6.32 -3.33
CA LEU A 210 24.72 -6.14 -3.26
C LEU A 210 24.30 -4.88 -2.49
N LEU A 211 25.06 -4.50 -1.45
CA LEU A 211 24.70 -3.39 -0.55
C LEU A 211 25.31 -2.06 -0.99
N HIS A 212 26.38 -2.09 -1.79
CA HIS A 212 27.02 -0.87 -2.32
C HIS A 212 26.38 -0.36 -3.61
N GLY A 213 25.28 -0.98 -4.05
CA GLY A 213 24.57 -0.57 -5.27
C GLY A 213 25.34 -0.83 -6.57
N ASN A 214 26.43 -1.61 -6.51
CA ASN A 214 27.27 -1.89 -7.67
C ASN A 214 26.80 -3.14 -8.43
N LEU A 215 25.49 -3.22 -8.67
CA LEU A 215 24.87 -4.31 -9.42
C LEU A 215 25.40 -4.39 -10.87
N TRP A 216 25.96 -3.30 -11.39
CA TRP A 216 26.49 -3.18 -12.74
C TRP A 216 27.87 -3.80 -12.95
N THR A 217 28.59 -4.15 -11.86
CA THR A 217 29.90 -4.83 -11.97
C THR A 217 29.79 -6.35 -11.91
N LEU A 218 28.58 -6.90 -11.78
CA LEU A 218 28.38 -8.34 -11.83
C LEU A 218 28.70 -8.86 -13.25
N PRO A 219 29.39 -10.00 -13.37
CA PRO A 219 29.71 -10.60 -14.67
C PRO A 219 28.46 -11.30 -15.22
N PHE A 220 27.49 -10.53 -15.72
CA PHE A 220 26.35 -11.05 -16.47
C PHE A 220 26.71 -11.32 -17.93
#